data_AF-A0A484FKQ0-F1
#
_entry.id   AF-A0A484FKQ0-F1
#
_cell.length_a   1.000
_cell.length_b   1.000
_cell.length_c   1.000
_cell.angle_alpha   90.00
_cell.angle_beta   90.00
_cell.angle_gamma   90.00
#
_symmetry.space_group_name_H-M   'P 1'
#
loop_
_entity.id
_entity.type
_entity.pdbx_description
1 polymer ?
#
loop_
_entity_poly.entity_id
_entity_poly.type
_entity_poly.pdbx_seq_one_letter_code
_entity_poly.pdbx_strand_id
1 'polypeptide(L)'
;MNAINPPAHFIADVYKAFHPSYLSLISSANPVHASPATSPDARRWLAMACAEAITRKLDVLLESACRHPDDFRDLARMFGEAGYFVEVVVMAVPAALSRLGILHRFYEKLPEAGSGNLPARLTPVKVHDDSYHGLTSVAQWIDEVDFIDRVVMVRRGNLVAFASEGVEGTSSSGGVSAALRRERERPLTAEERDVASYDLQKLQARDAPLAEEIKKMLEPLLIEEEQSSSRLRPLEFPPAGTKDVALTFGNSI
;
A
#
# COMPACT_ATOMS: atom_id res chain seq x y z
N MET A 1 27.47 -21.07 0.02
CA MET A 1 26.25 -20.32 -0.37
C MET A 1 26.06 -19.23 0.67
N ASN A 2 26.25 -17.96 0.30
CA ASN A 2 25.98 -16.86 1.22
C ASN A 2 24.46 -16.79 1.40
N ALA A 3 23.96 -17.00 2.61
CA ALA A 3 22.56 -16.79 2.92
C ALA A 3 22.24 -15.31 2.63
N ILE A 4 21.31 -15.07 1.72
CA ILE A 4 20.70 -13.75 1.57
C ILE A 4 19.80 -13.59 2.80
N ASN A 5 20.14 -12.63 3.65
CA ASN A 5 19.27 -12.27 4.76
C ASN A 5 18.01 -11.63 4.18
N PRO A 6 16.81 -11.97 4.67
CA PRO A 6 15.61 -11.25 4.27
C PRO A 6 15.76 -9.76 4.64
N PRO A 7 15.15 -8.85 3.87
CA PRO A 7 15.17 -7.43 4.21
C PRO A 7 14.54 -7.20 5.58
N ALA A 8 15.03 -6.18 6.28
CA ALA A 8 14.38 -5.70 7.50
C ALA A 8 12.98 -5.18 7.13
N HIS A 9 11.94 -5.86 7.60
CA HIS A 9 10.55 -5.53 7.28
C HIS A 9 9.95 -4.63 8.36
N PHE A 10 9.57 -3.42 7.96
CA PHE A 10 9.07 -2.38 8.86
C PHE A 10 7.63 -2.00 8.55
N ILE A 11 6.78 -2.10 9.58
CA ILE A 11 5.37 -1.73 9.55
C ILE A 11 5.07 -0.88 10.78
N ALA A 12 4.68 0.38 10.62
CA ALA A 12 4.42 1.26 11.77
C ALA A 12 3.35 0.68 12.74
N ASP A 13 2.32 0.00 12.21
CA ASP A 13 1.20 -0.48 13.02
C ASP A 13 1.64 -1.50 14.08
N VAL A 14 2.57 -2.41 13.73
CA VAL A 14 3.04 -3.45 14.66
C VAL A 14 3.81 -2.86 15.85
N TYR A 15 4.36 -1.65 15.70
CA TYR A 15 5.14 -1.02 16.76
C TYR A 15 4.28 -0.51 17.91
N LYS A 16 2.97 -0.30 17.66
CA LYS A 16 2.02 0.12 18.70
C LYS A 16 1.98 -0.85 19.87
N ALA A 17 2.20 -2.16 19.62
CA ALA A 17 2.21 -3.18 20.64
C ALA A 17 3.35 -3.01 21.67
N PHE A 18 4.43 -2.33 21.30
CA PHE A 18 5.56 -2.05 22.21
C PHE A 18 5.32 -0.84 23.11
N HIS A 19 4.24 -0.07 22.91
CA HIS A 19 3.91 1.05 23.79
C HIS A 19 3.57 0.55 25.21
N PRO A 20 4.21 1.08 26.28
CA PRO A 20 4.01 0.59 27.64
C PRO A 20 2.53 0.57 28.08
N SER A 21 1.75 1.54 27.60
CA SER A 21 0.31 1.63 27.89
C SER A 21 -0.57 0.84 26.92
N TYR A 22 -0.04 0.20 25.87
CA TYR A 22 -0.86 -0.43 24.82
C TYR A 22 -1.83 -1.46 25.40
N LEU A 23 -1.33 -2.40 26.21
CA LEU A 23 -2.15 -3.42 26.86
C LEU A 23 -3.25 -2.81 27.73
N SER A 24 -2.92 -1.78 28.52
CA SER A 24 -3.92 -1.09 29.35
C SER A 24 -5.01 -0.38 28.52
N LEU A 25 -4.64 0.17 27.36
CA LEU A 25 -5.58 0.87 26.48
C LEU A 25 -6.52 -0.11 25.77
N ILE A 26 -6.01 -1.24 25.27
CA ILE A 26 -6.87 -2.26 24.62
C ILE A 26 -7.78 -3.00 25.62
N SER A 27 -7.43 -3.04 26.91
CA SER A 27 -8.27 -3.60 27.97
C SER A 27 -9.19 -2.56 28.63
N SER A 28 -9.12 -1.30 28.20
CA SER A 28 -9.96 -0.23 28.76
C SER A 28 -11.41 -0.31 28.27
N ALA A 29 -12.29 0.52 28.82
CA ALA A 29 -13.66 0.66 28.34
C ALA A 29 -13.76 1.16 26.88
N ASN A 30 -12.70 1.77 26.34
CA ASN A 30 -12.67 2.34 24.99
C ASN A 30 -11.43 1.87 24.20
N PRO A 31 -11.34 0.58 23.83
CA PRO A 31 -10.18 0.01 23.15
C PRO A 31 -9.88 0.65 21.78
N VAL A 32 -10.87 1.29 21.17
CA VAL A 32 -10.73 2.03 19.90
C VAL A 32 -9.70 3.17 20.00
N HIS A 33 -9.47 3.73 21.19
CA HIS A 33 -8.50 4.80 21.41
C HIS A 33 -7.06 4.31 21.54
N ALA A 34 -6.83 3.00 21.71
CA ALA A 34 -5.47 2.46 21.83
C ALA A 34 -4.63 2.79 20.59
N SER A 35 -5.18 2.59 19.39
CA SER A 35 -4.48 2.87 18.14
C SER A 35 -4.06 4.33 17.97
N PRO A 36 -4.97 5.33 18.03
CA PRO A 36 -4.57 6.72 17.88
C PRO A 36 -3.65 7.19 19.01
N ALA A 37 -3.82 6.70 20.24
CA ALA A 37 -2.98 7.09 21.38
C ALA A 37 -1.53 6.63 21.23
N THR A 38 -1.28 5.44 20.68
CA THR A 38 0.08 4.90 20.53
C THR A 38 0.71 5.15 19.16
N SER A 39 -0.05 5.72 18.21
CA SER A 39 0.46 6.00 16.86
C SER A 39 1.63 6.98 16.82
N PRO A 40 1.67 8.08 17.61
CA PRO A 40 2.81 8.99 17.59
C PRO A 40 4.14 8.32 17.93
N ASP A 41 4.18 7.51 18.99
CA ASP A 41 5.40 6.79 19.39
C ASP A 41 5.78 5.70 18.39
N ALA A 42 4.81 4.95 17.88
CA ALA A 42 5.05 3.93 16.85
C ALA A 42 5.72 4.51 15.60
N ARG A 43 5.33 5.72 15.18
CA ARG A 43 5.97 6.43 14.07
C ARG A 43 7.39 6.89 14.40
N ARG A 44 7.61 7.40 15.60
CA ARG A 44 8.96 7.78 16.06
C ARG A 44 9.89 6.56 16.08
N TRP A 45 9.39 5.43 16.56
CA TRP A 45 10.14 4.17 16.57
C TRP A 45 10.40 3.63 15.17
N LEU A 46 9.47 3.81 14.23
CA LEU A 46 9.72 3.50 12.81
C LEU A 46 10.89 4.31 12.26
N ALA A 47 10.92 5.63 12.49
CA ALA A 47 12.03 6.48 12.05
C ALA A 47 13.37 6.05 12.69
N MET A 48 13.36 5.70 13.98
CA MET A 48 14.54 5.17 14.67
C MET A 48 15.02 3.83 14.08
N ALA A 49 14.10 2.92 13.78
CA ALA A 49 14.42 1.64 13.15
C ALA A 49 15.02 1.82 11.75
N CYS A 50 14.51 2.77 10.97
CA CYS A 50 15.06 3.12 9.66
C CYS A 50 16.48 3.69 9.78
N ALA A 51 16.71 4.61 10.71
CA ALA A 51 18.06 5.17 10.95
C ALA A 51 19.08 4.09 11.36
N GLU A 52 18.65 3.12 12.18
CA GLU A 52 19.49 1.98 12.57
C GLU A 52 19.78 1.06 11.38
N ALA A 53 18.77 0.77 10.54
CA ALA A 53 18.93 -0.04 9.34
C ALA A 53 19.93 0.61 8.35
N ILE A 54 19.84 1.93 8.18
CA ILE A 54 20.77 2.72 7.37
C ILE A 54 22.19 2.65 7.93
N THR A 55 22.35 2.85 9.24
CA THR A 55 23.67 2.77 9.92
C THR A 55 24.33 1.40 9.70
N ARG A 56 23.52 0.34 9.67
CA ARG A 56 23.95 -1.04 9.44
C ARG A 56 23.98 -1.46 7.97
N LYS A 57 23.54 -0.60 7.04
CA LYS A 57 23.43 -0.88 5.61
C LYS A 57 22.59 -2.14 5.30
N LEU A 58 21.44 -2.27 5.97
CA LEU A 58 20.52 -3.38 5.74
C LEU A 58 19.59 -3.06 4.57
N ASP A 59 19.21 -4.09 3.79
CA ASP A 59 18.08 -4.00 2.88
C ASP A 59 16.78 -3.84 3.69
N VAL A 60 15.85 -3.01 3.21
CA VAL A 60 14.63 -2.65 3.95
C VAL A 60 13.39 -2.82 3.07
N LEU A 61 12.36 -3.46 3.63
CA LEU A 61 11.00 -3.43 3.11
C LEU A 61 10.16 -2.58 4.07
N LEU A 62 9.69 -1.41 3.61
CA LEU A 62 8.93 -0.48 4.44
C LEU A 62 7.50 -0.35 3.93
N GLU A 63 6.53 -0.62 4.80
CA GLU A 63 5.12 -0.41 4.48
C GLU A 63 4.64 0.98 4.93
N SER A 64 3.97 1.69 4.02
CA SER A 64 3.31 2.97 4.32
C SER A 64 1.93 3.03 3.69
N ALA A 65 0.93 3.39 4.50
CA ALA A 65 -0.40 3.70 4.02
C ALA A 65 -0.55 5.15 3.53
N CYS A 66 0.50 5.97 3.65
CA CYS A 66 0.47 7.40 3.30
C CYS A 66 -0.60 8.25 4.03
N ARG A 67 -1.14 7.79 5.17
CA ARG A 67 -2.07 8.57 6.00
C ARG A 67 -1.49 9.92 6.43
N HIS A 68 -0.19 9.95 6.68
CA HIS A 68 0.61 11.12 6.98
C HIS A 68 1.69 11.21 5.90
N PRO A 69 1.44 11.92 4.78
CA PRO A 69 2.36 11.96 3.64
C PRO A 69 3.78 12.39 4.03
N ASP A 70 3.92 13.31 4.97
CA ASP A 70 5.23 13.79 5.41
C ASP A 70 6.07 12.69 6.04
N ASP A 71 5.47 11.73 6.76
CA ASP A 71 6.21 10.57 7.28
C ASP A 71 6.81 9.73 6.14
N PHE A 72 6.07 9.53 5.04
CA PHE A 72 6.60 8.84 3.87
C PHE A 72 7.74 9.63 3.23
N ARG A 73 7.55 10.94 3.04
CA ARG A 73 8.54 11.83 2.42
C ARG A 73 9.85 11.85 3.20
N ASP A 74 9.76 11.95 4.52
CA ASP A 74 10.92 11.99 5.40
C ASP A 74 11.66 10.65 5.42
N LEU A 75 10.94 9.52 5.48
CA LEU A 75 11.55 8.19 5.43
C LEU A 75 12.20 7.91 4.05
N ALA A 76 11.51 8.22 2.96
CA ALA A 76 12.03 8.03 1.61
C ALA A 76 13.28 8.89 1.36
N ARG A 77 13.26 10.16 1.80
CA ARG A 77 14.42 11.06 1.75
C ARG A 77 15.58 10.50 2.57
N MET A 78 15.32 10.00 3.77
CA MET A 78 16.35 9.41 4.64
C MET A 78 17.11 8.27 3.96
N PHE A 79 16.42 7.38 3.24
CA PHE A 79 17.06 6.30 2.48
C PHE A 79 17.78 6.83 1.23
N GLY A 80 17.15 7.71 0.45
CA GLY A 80 17.75 8.28 -0.75
C GLY A 80 19.05 9.05 -0.48
N GLU A 81 19.04 9.93 0.53
CA GLU A 81 20.23 10.69 0.96
C GLU A 81 21.33 9.77 1.55
N ALA A 82 20.96 8.60 2.06
CA ALA A 82 21.90 7.58 2.53
C ALA A 82 22.48 6.70 1.41
N GLY A 83 22.11 6.95 0.14
CA GLY A 83 22.64 6.25 -1.03
C GLY A 83 22.01 4.88 -1.29
N TYR A 84 20.79 4.64 -0.79
CA TYR A 84 20.01 3.46 -1.14
C TYR A 84 19.45 3.58 -2.55
N PHE A 85 19.24 2.43 -3.20
CA PHE A 85 18.30 2.34 -4.32
C PHE A 85 16.87 2.31 -3.77
N VAL A 86 16.12 3.39 -3.94
CA VAL A 86 14.77 3.57 -3.40
C VAL A 86 13.74 3.20 -4.45
N GLU A 87 13.17 2.00 -4.29
CA GLU A 87 12.04 1.53 -5.09
C GLU A 87 10.71 1.71 -4.34
N VAL A 88 9.77 2.41 -4.96
CA VAL A 88 8.43 2.65 -4.41
C VAL A 88 7.40 1.80 -5.15
N VAL A 89 6.79 0.86 -4.44
CA VAL A 89 5.67 0.06 -4.96
C VAL A 89 4.35 0.65 -4.48
N VAL A 90 3.50 1.02 -5.43
CA VAL A 90 2.22 1.68 -5.20
C VAL A 90 1.07 0.75 -5.57
N MET A 91 0.17 0.47 -4.63
CA MET A 91 -1.12 -0.14 -4.97
C MET A 91 -2.08 0.93 -5.53
N ALA A 92 -2.35 0.86 -6.83
CA ALA A 92 -3.26 1.75 -7.53
C ALA A 92 -4.62 1.06 -7.71
N VAL A 93 -5.52 1.27 -6.75
CA VAL A 93 -6.84 0.62 -6.72
C VAL A 93 -7.95 1.68 -6.60
N PRO A 94 -9.06 1.56 -7.35
CA PRO A 94 -10.23 2.42 -7.18
C PRO A 94 -10.75 2.45 -5.74
N ALA A 95 -11.20 3.61 -5.27
CA ALA A 95 -11.63 3.82 -3.88
C ALA A 95 -12.74 2.85 -3.46
N ALA A 96 -13.69 2.59 -4.35
CA ALA A 96 -14.81 1.68 -4.11
C ALA A 96 -14.34 0.24 -3.84
N LEU A 97 -13.44 -0.28 -4.66
CA LEU A 97 -12.83 -1.60 -4.45
C LEU A 97 -12.03 -1.65 -3.16
N SER A 98 -11.24 -0.62 -2.87
CA SER A 98 -10.47 -0.51 -1.63
C SER A 98 -11.37 -0.59 -0.38
N ARG A 99 -12.44 0.22 -0.34
CA ARG A 99 -13.43 0.18 0.76
C ARG A 99 -14.13 -1.17 0.87
N LEU A 100 -14.57 -1.74 -0.26
CA LEU A 100 -15.21 -3.06 -0.28
C LEU A 100 -14.27 -4.15 0.24
N GLY A 101 -13.01 -4.14 -0.18
CA GLY A 101 -12.00 -5.10 0.28
C GLY A 101 -11.70 -4.99 1.77
N ILE A 102 -11.70 -3.78 2.35
CA ILE A 102 -11.59 -3.58 3.80
C ILE A 102 -12.75 -4.24 4.54
N LEU A 103 -13.98 -4.07 4.04
CA LEU A 103 -15.17 -4.65 4.65
C LEU A 103 -15.17 -6.18 4.51
N HIS A 104 -14.87 -6.69 3.32
CA HIS A 104 -14.82 -8.11 3.03
C HIS A 104 -13.80 -8.82 3.93
N ARG A 105 -12.53 -8.37 3.95
CA ARG A 105 -11.50 -9.00 4.78
C ARG A 105 -11.82 -8.97 6.26
N PHE A 106 -12.41 -7.87 6.75
CA PHE A 106 -12.79 -7.75 8.16
C PHE A 106 -13.94 -8.69 8.53
N TYR A 107 -15.02 -8.70 7.76
CA TYR A 107 -16.21 -9.49 8.08
C TYR A 107 -16.03 -10.98 7.84
N GLU A 108 -15.29 -11.37 6.80
CA GLU A 108 -14.95 -12.77 6.52
C GLU A 108 -13.75 -13.26 7.34
N LYS A 109 -13.15 -12.40 8.19
CA LYS A 109 -12.01 -12.71 9.07
C LYS A 109 -10.82 -13.27 8.30
N LEU A 110 -10.54 -12.70 7.13
CA LEU A 110 -9.40 -13.11 6.32
C LEU A 110 -8.08 -12.71 7.00
N PRO A 111 -6.98 -13.45 6.80
CA PRO A 111 -5.69 -13.17 7.43
C PRO A 111 -5.19 -11.72 7.22
N GLU A 112 -5.49 -11.14 6.06
CA GLU A 112 -5.07 -9.80 5.62
C GLU A 112 -5.83 -8.66 6.33
N ALA A 113 -6.80 -8.98 7.19
CA ALA A 113 -7.48 -8.00 8.04
C ALA A 113 -6.66 -7.62 9.29
N GLY A 114 -5.64 -8.41 9.63
CA GLY A 114 -4.72 -8.16 10.74
C GLY A 114 -3.41 -7.51 10.30
N SER A 115 -2.64 -7.03 11.28
CA SER A 115 -1.25 -6.60 11.09
C SER A 115 -0.37 -7.30 12.12
N GLY A 116 0.45 -8.25 11.67
CA GLY A 116 1.20 -9.13 12.57
C GLY A 116 0.29 -9.81 13.60
N ASN A 117 0.68 -9.73 14.88
CA ASN A 117 -0.08 -10.32 16.00
C ASN A 117 -1.15 -9.38 16.59
N LEU A 118 -1.46 -8.27 15.94
CA LEU A 118 -2.49 -7.35 16.41
C LEU A 118 -3.90 -7.88 16.11
N PRO A 119 -4.88 -7.64 17.00
CA PRO A 119 -6.28 -7.94 16.69
C PRO A 119 -6.73 -7.24 15.41
N ALA A 120 -7.48 -7.95 14.56
CA ALA A 120 -8.09 -7.36 13.37
C ALA A 120 -9.03 -6.22 13.77
N ARG A 121 -8.94 -5.10 13.05
CA ARG A 121 -9.74 -3.89 13.30
C ARG A 121 -10.32 -3.42 11.99
N LEU A 122 -11.59 -3.00 12.01
CA LEU A 122 -12.19 -2.36 10.86
C LEU A 122 -11.54 -0.98 10.68
N THR A 123 -10.94 -0.75 9.51
CA THR A 123 -10.36 0.55 9.18
C THR A 123 -11.48 1.60 9.10
N PRO A 124 -11.44 2.68 9.90
CA PRO A 124 -12.43 3.74 9.82
C PRO A 124 -12.40 4.43 8.44
N VAL A 125 -13.56 4.87 7.95
CA VAL A 125 -13.68 5.56 6.64
C VAL A 125 -12.73 6.74 6.54
N LYS A 126 -12.69 7.60 7.56
CA LYS A 126 -11.75 8.74 7.59
C LYS A 126 -10.28 8.30 7.44
N VAL A 127 -9.88 7.19 8.08
CA VAL A 127 -8.50 6.69 7.99
C VAL A 127 -8.18 6.19 6.58
N HIS A 128 -9.14 5.52 5.94
CA HIS A 128 -9.02 5.14 4.53
C HIS A 128 -8.89 6.38 3.65
N ASP A 129 -9.77 7.37 3.80
CA ASP A 129 -9.80 8.54 2.93
C ASP A 129 -8.56 9.43 3.11
N ASP A 130 -8.10 9.63 4.35
CA ASP A 130 -6.84 10.32 4.65
C ASP A 130 -5.66 9.62 3.93
N SER A 131 -5.61 8.29 3.97
CA SER A 131 -4.58 7.48 3.31
C SER A 131 -4.68 7.53 1.79
N TYR A 132 -5.91 7.48 1.26
CA TYR A 132 -6.19 7.49 -0.17
C TYR A 132 -5.75 8.81 -0.81
N HIS A 133 -6.10 9.94 -0.20
CA HIS A 133 -5.65 11.28 -0.62
C HIS A 133 -4.16 11.49 -0.35
N GLY A 134 -3.66 11.00 0.77
CA GLY A 134 -2.25 11.10 1.11
C GLY A 134 -1.35 10.44 0.06
N LEU A 135 -1.75 9.27 -0.46
CA LEU A 135 -1.04 8.61 -1.57
C LEU A 135 -1.04 9.46 -2.85
N THR A 136 -2.10 10.22 -3.14
CA THR A 136 -2.11 11.17 -4.26
C THR A 136 -1.08 12.28 -4.06
N SER A 137 -1.01 12.83 -2.84
CA SER A 137 -0.02 13.86 -2.49
C SER A 137 1.42 13.34 -2.52
N VAL A 138 1.64 12.07 -2.15
CA VAL A 138 2.93 11.39 -2.29
C VAL A 138 3.28 11.19 -3.77
N ALA A 139 2.34 10.73 -4.59
CA ALA A 139 2.58 10.51 -6.01
C ALA A 139 2.98 11.79 -6.77
N GLN A 140 2.35 12.93 -6.44
CA GLN A 140 2.74 14.24 -6.97
C GLN A 140 4.14 14.63 -6.53
N TRP A 141 4.45 14.44 -5.25
CA TRP A 141 5.77 14.75 -4.72
C TRP A 141 6.88 13.87 -5.33
N ILE A 142 6.60 12.59 -5.63
CA ILE A 142 7.55 11.70 -6.31
C ILE A 142 7.92 12.24 -7.70
N ASP A 143 6.98 12.85 -8.42
CA ASP A 143 7.24 13.49 -9.73
C ASP A 143 8.18 14.72 -9.61
N GLU A 144 8.44 15.22 -8.39
CA GLU A 144 9.22 16.44 -8.13
C GLU A 144 10.63 16.17 -7.57
N VAL A 145 10.96 14.92 -7.26
CA VAL A 145 12.23 14.53 -6.60
C VAL A 145 13.02 13.51 -7.42
N ASP A 146 14.33 13.48 -7.22
CA ASP A 146 15.28 12.66 -8.00
C ASP A 146 15.93 11.51 -7.22
N PHE A 147 15.72 11.42 -5.91
CA PHE A 147 16.24 10.35 -5.04
C PHE A 147 15.29 9.15 -4.90
N ILE A 148 14.25 9.07 -5.74
CA ILE A 148 13.44 7.85 -5.94
C ILE A 148 13.87 7.24 -7.26
N ASP A 149 14.57 6.11 -7.21
CA ASP A 149 15.15 5.49 -8.39
C ASP A 149 14.11 4.80 -9.28
N ARG A 150 13.07 4.21 -8.65
CA ARG A 150 12.05 3.46 -9.38
C ARG A 150 10.69 3.50 -8.69
N VAL A 151 9.64 3.59 -9.50
CA VAL A 151 8.25 3.49 -9.08
C VAL A 151 7.57 2.39 -9.87
N VAL A 152 6.89 1.50 -9.17
CA VAL A 152 6.07 0.44 -9.77
C VAL A 152 4.66 0.57 -9.22
N MET A 153 3.66 0.68 -10.10
CA MET A 153 2.25 0.62 -9.69
C MET A 153 1.67 -0.74 -10.02
N VAL A 154 1.02 -1.33 -9.02
CA VAL A 154 0.34 -2.61 -9.14
C VAL A 154 -1.15 -2.49 -8.86
N ARG A 155 -1.91 -3.33 -9.56
CA ARG A 155 -3.31 -3.64 -9.27
C ARG A 155 -3.39 -4.77 -8.25
N ARG A 156 -4.61 -5.10 -7.81
CA ARG A 156 -4.85 -6.36 -7.10
C ARG A 156 -4.37 -7.54 -7.96
N GLY A 157 -3.83 -8.58 -7.32
CA GLY A 157 -3.21 -9.71 -8.02
C GLY A 157 -1.76 -9.47 -8.48
N ASN A 158 -1.11 -8.42 -7.98
CA ASN A 158 0.29 -8.09 -8.29
C ASN A 158 0.56 -7.82 -9.78
N LEU A 159 -0.44 -7.29 -10.50
CA LEU A 159 -0.31 -6.94 -11.91
C LEU A 159 0.18 -5.51 -12.08
N VAL A 160 1.33 -5.34 -12.72
CA VAL A 160 1.98 -4.05 -12.97
C VAL A 160 1.21 -3.28 -14.04
N ALA A 161 0.71 -2.11 -13.67
CA ALA A 161 -0.01 -1.19 -14.55
C ALA A 161 0.81 0.04 -14.96
N PHE A 162 1.88 0.32 -14.23
CA PHE A 162 2.85 1.36 -14.55
C PHE A 162 4.20 1.02 -13.94
N ALA A 163 5.27 1.37 -14.64
CA ALA A 163 6.62 1.38 -14.12
C ALA A 163 7.31 2.64 -14.66
N SER A 164 7.94 3.42 -13.78
CA SER A 164 8.87 4.45 -14.23
C SER A 164 10.10 3.70 -14.76
N GLU A 165 10.30 3.67 -16.08
CA GLU A 165 11.49 3.04 -16.65
C GLU A 165 12.74 3.79 -16.16
N GLY A 166 13.58 3.06 -15.44
CA GLY A 166 14.87 3.51 -14.93
C GLY A 166 15.87 2.36 -15.06
N VAL A 167 16.25 2.04 -16.30
CA VAL A 167 17.44 1.22 -16.57
C VAL A 167 18.24 1.97 -17.64
N GLU A 168 19.44 2.39 -17.23
CA GLU A 168 20.42 3.22 -17.96
C GLU A 168 20.11 4.73 -18.10
N GLY A 169 20.35 5.47 -17.01
CA GLY A 169 20.97 6.81 -17.11
C GLY A 169 20.06 8.02 -17.20
N THR A 170 18.73 7.88 -17.24
CA THR A 170 17.80 9.01 -17.15
C THR A 170 16.57 8.67 -16.32
N SER A 171 16.47 9.26 -15.12
CA SER A 171 15.27 9.23 -14.29
C SER A 171 14.15 9.99 -15.01
N SER A 172 13.20 9.29 -15.62
CA SER A 172 11.93 9.91 -16.00
C SER A 172 11.00 9.88 -14.77
N SER A 173 11.30 10.70 -13.77
CA SER A 173 10.46 10.93 -12.58
C SER A 173 9.24 11.78 -12.97
N GLY A 174 8.42 11.26 -13.89
CA GLY A 174 7.28 12.00 -14.42
C GLY A 174 6.12 11.09 -14.75
N GLY A 175 4.93 11.51 -14.33
CA GLY A 175 3.68 10.83 -14.64
C GLY A 175 3.24 9.81 -13.59
N VAL A 176 3.89 9.76 -12.42
CA VAL A 176 3.46 8.95 -11.28
C VAL A 176 2.08 9.41 -10.80
N SER A 177 1.88 10.71 -10.59
CA SER A 177 0.56 11.24 -10.21
C SER A 177 -0.49 10.98 -11.29
N ALA A 178 -0.12 11.10 -12.57
CA ALA A 178 -1.04 10.90 -13.68
C ALA A 178 -1.42 9.41 -13.85
N ALA A 179 -0.46 8.50 -13.71
CA ALA A 179 -0.70 7.06 -13.77
C ALA A 179 -1.54 6.58 -12.58
N LEU A 180 -1.28 7.08 -11.37
CA LEU A 180 -2.10 6.76 -10.19
C LEU A 180 -3.56 7.20 -10.40
N ARG A 181 -3.77 8.42 -10.92
CA ARG A 181 -5.11 8.92 -11.24
C ARG A 181 -5.81 8.02 -12.25
N ARG A 182 -5.14 7.74 -13.39
CA ARG A 182 -5.67 6.88 -14.44
C ARG A 182 -6.10 5.51 -13.90
N GLU A 183 -5.26 4.86 -13.10
CA GLU A 183 -5.56 3.54 -12.53
C GLU A 183 -6.68 3.56 -11.48
N ARG A 184 -6.88 4.68 -10.78
CA ARG A 184 -7.97 4.84 -9.82
C ARG A 184 -9.32 5.15 -10.45
N GLU A 185 -9.30 5.83 -11.60
CA GLU A 185 -10.51 6.34 -12.28
C GLU A 185 -10.95 5.49 -13.47
N ARG A 186 -10.10 4.59 -13.98
CA ARG A 186 -10.46 3.71 -15.09
C ARG A 186 -11.66 2.80 -14.76
N PRO A 187 -12.43 2.36 -15.77
CA PRO A 187 -13.39 1.30 -15.58
C PRO A 187 -12.77 0.02 -15.01
N LEU A 188 -13.58 -0.74 -14.27
CA LEU A 188 -13.19 -2.03 -13.73
C LEU A 188 -12.91 -3.02 -14.87
N THR A 189 -11.97 -3.94 -14.67
CA THR A 189 -11.84 -5.11 -15.55
C THR A 189 -12.98 -6.10 -15.30
N ALA A 190 -13.15 -7.09 -16.19
CA ALA A 190 -14.14 -8.15 -15.98
C ALA A 190 -13.91 -8.89 -14.66
N GLU A 191 -12.66 -9.27 -14.38
CA GLU A 191 -12.27 -9.92 -13.13
C GLU A 191 -12.56 -9.05 -11.90
N GLU A 192 -12.25 -7.76 -11.95
CA GLU A 192 -12.56 -6.82 -10.86
C GLU A 192 -14.07 -6.67 -10.64
N ARG A 193 -14.88 -6.70 -11.70
CA ARG A 193 -16.35 -6.69 -11.60
C ARG A 193 -16.87 -7.97 -10.95
N ASP A 194 -16.31 -9.12 -11.29
CA ASP A 194 -16.71 -10.41 -10.72
C ASP A 194 -16.40 -10.46 -9.21
N VAL A 195 -15.17 -10.07 -8.84
CA VAL A 195 -14.76 -9.97 -7.44
C VAL A 195 -15.61 -8.96 -6.67
N ALA A 196 -15.82 -7.77 -7.23
CA ALA A 196 -16.65 -6.75 -6.60
C ALA A 196 -18.09 -7.22 -6.41
N SER A 197 -18.66 -7.93 -7.39
CA SER A 197 -20.01 -8.47 -7.31
C SER A 197 -20.12 -9.53 -6.21
N TYR A 198 -19.14 -10.43 -6.11
CA TYR A 198 -19.09 -11.44 -5.05
C TYR A 198 -18.98 -10.81 -3.66
N ASP A 199 -18.03 -9.89 -3.46
CA ASP A 199 -17.82 -9.20 -2.18
C ASP A 199 -19.05 -8.35 -1.79
N LEU A 200 -19.68 -7.69 -2.77
CA LEU A 200 -20.86 -6.86 -2.54
C LEU A 200 -22.08 -7.71 -2.14
N GLN A 201 -22.25 -8.91 -2.70
CA GLN A 201 -23.30 -9.84 -2.27
C GLN A 201 -23.12 -10.26 -0.81
N LYS A 202 -21.88 -10.57 -0.40
CA LYS A 202 -21.55 -10.88 1.00
C LYS A 202 -21.86 -9.71 1.92
N LEU A 203 -21.47 -8.50 1.52
CA LEU A 203 -21.76 -7.29 2.28
C LEU A 203 -23.27 -7.02 2.35
N GLN A 204 -24.00 -7.16 1.25
CA GLN A 204 -25.46 -6.96 1.18
C GLN A 204 -26.22 -7.89 2.13
N ALA A 205 -25.80 -9.15 2.22
CA ALA A 205 -26.41 -10.12 3.14
C ALA A 205 -26.18 -9.76 4.62
N ARG A 206 -25.19 -8.93 4.92
CA ARG A 206 -24.79 -8.54 6.27
C ARG A 206 -25.25 -7.14 6.67
N ASP A 207 -25.10 -6.17 5.78
CA ASP A 207 -25.35 -4.75 5.99
C ASP A 207 -25.81 -4.12 4.65
N ALA A 208 -27.11 -4.24 4.39
CA ALA A 208 -27.73 -3.76 3.15
C ALA A 208 -27.55 -2.25 2.90
N PRO A 209 -27.72 -1.35 3.90
CA PRO A 209 -27.43 0.07 3.73
C PRO A 209 -25.99 0.35 3.32
N LEU A 210 -25.02 -0.29 3.97
CA LEU A 210 -23.60 -0.08 3.66
C LEU A 210 -23.23 -0.66 2.28
N ALA A 211 -23.81 -1.79 1.90
CA ALA A 211 -23.65 -2.33 0.54
C ALA A 211 -24.16 -1.35 -0.52
N GLU A 212 -25.32 -0.72 -0.30
CA GLU A 212 -25.87 0.28 -1.22
C GLU A 212 -24.97 1.52 -1.33
N GLU A 213 -24.34 1.96 -0.24
CA GLU A 213 -23.32 3.02 -0.29
C GLU A 213 -22.12 2.65 -1.17
N ILE A 214 -21.57 1.44 -0.99
CA ILE A 214 -20.43 0.96 -1.78
C ILE A 214 -20.82 0.76 -3.24
N LYS A 215 -22.03 0.27 -3.51
CA LYS A 215 -22.56 0.10 -4.87
C LYS A 215 -22.58 1.42 -5.63
N LYS A 216 -23.07 2.49 -5.01
CA LYS A 216 -23.05 3.84 -5.60
C LYS A 216 -21.64 4.34 -5.93
N MET A 217 -20.65 3.97 -5.11
CA MET A 217 -19.25 4.28 -5.42
C MET A 217 -18.69 3.48 -6.60
N LEU A 218 -19.22 2.29 -6.86
CA LEU A 218 -18.80 1.44 -7.98
C LEU A 218 -19.43 1.89 -9.30
N GLU A 219 -20.63 2.48 -9.29
CA GLU A 219 -21.40 2.86 -10.49
C GLU A 219 -20.57 3.58 -11.57
N PRO A 220 -19.75 4.61 -11.27
CA PRO A 220 -18.95 5.29 -12.29
C PRO A 220 -17.89 4.41 -12.97
N LEU A 221 -17.51 3.30 -12.32
CA LEU A 221 -16.45 2.40 -12.77
C LEU A 221 -17.00 1.20 -13.57
N LEU A 222 -18.33 1.06 -13.71
CA LEU A 222 -18.97 -0.06 -14.39
C LEU A 222 -19.19 0.19 -15.90
N ILE A 223 -18.72 1.33 -16.43
CA ILE A 223 -18.88 1.68 -17.84
C ILE A 223 -18.06 0.69 -18.70
N GLU A 224 -18.70 0.11 -19.71
CA GLU A 224 -18.01 -0.73 -20.69
C GLU A 224 -17.30 0.16 -21.72
N GLU A 225 -16.03 0.46 -21.47
CA GLU A 225 -15.12 1.02 -22.48
C GLU A 225 -14.20 -0.08 -23.01
N GLU A 226 -13.86 -0.03 -24.30
CA GLU A 226 -12.77 -0.81 -24.86
C GLU A 226 -11.47 -0.44 -24.12
N GLN A 227 -11.11 -1.23 -23.13
CA GLN A 227 -9.85 -1.06 -22.42
C GLN A 227 -8.73 -1.28 -23.43
N SER A 228 -8.01 -0.20 -23.76
CA SER A 228 -6.70 -0.32 -24.41
C SER A 228 -5.91 -1.34 -23.61
N SER A 229 -5.60 -2.49 -24.23
CA SER A 229 -4.91 -3.59 -23.56
C SER A 229 -3.46 -3.18 -23.30
N SER A 230 -3.23 -2.33 -22.30
CA SER A 230 -1.90 -2.20 -21.72
C SER A 230 -1.59 -3.56 -21.11
N ARG A 231 -0.73 -4.32 -21.79
CA ARG A 231 -0.39 -5.69 -21.43
C ARG A 231 0.20 -5.69 -20.02
N LEU A 232 -0.56 -6.21 -19.06
CA LEU A 232 -0.14 -6.23 -17.67
C LEU A 232 0.95 -7.30 -17.50
N ARG A 233 1.91 -7.04 -16.63
CA ARG A 233 2.95 -8.00 -16.27
C ARG A 233 2.80 -8.34 -14.79
N PRO A 234 2.93 -9.61 -14.39
CA PRO A 234 3.00 -9.92 -12.98
C PRO A 234 4.28 -9.32 -12.40
N LEU A 235 4.17 -8.76 -11.20
CA LEU A 235 5.32 -8.40 -10.39
C LEU A 235 5.93 -9.69 -9.86
N GLU A 236 7.20 -9.92 -10.20
CA GLU A 236 7.95 -11.07 -9.72
C GLU A 236 8.96 -10.61 -8.68
N PHE A 237 8.99 -11.31 -7.56
CA PHE A 237 10.06 -11.17 -6.59
C PHE A 237 11.29 -11.92 -7.10
N PRO A 238 12.51 -11.36 -6.93
CA PRO A 238 13.73 -12.05 -7.34
C PRO A 238 13.76 -13.45 -6.72
N PRO A 239 14.15 -14.49 -7.47
CA PRO A 239 14.34 -15.80 -6.89
C PRO A 239 15.40 -15.72 -5.80
N ALA A 240 15.17 -16.43 -4.70
CA ALA A 240 16.08 -16.48 -3.57
C ALA A 240 17.50 -16.81 -4.06
N GLY A 241 18.47 -15.92 -3.80
CA GLY A 241 19.88 -16.11 -4.18
C GLY A 241 20.43 -15.12 -5.21
N THR A 242 19.62 -14.25 -5.81
CA THR A 242 20.09 -13.19 -6.71
C THR A 242 20.44 -11.91 -5.96
N LYS A 243 21.60 -11.30 -6.29
CA LYS A 243 22.11 -10.08 -5.65
C LYS A 243 21.51 -8.80 -6.22
N ASP A 244 20.84 -8.89 -7.38
CA ASP A 244 20.12 -7.77 -7.96
C ASP A 244 18.74 -7.74 -7.30
N VAL A 245 18.61 -6.89 -6.27
CA VAL A 245 17.48 -6.82 -5.32
C VAL A 245 16.23 -6.14 -5.92
N ALA A 246 16.28 -5.73 -7.18
CA ALA A 246 15.18 -5.01 -7.82
C ALA A 246 14.04 -5.96 -8.22
N LEU A 247 12.78 -5.54 -8.01
CA LEU A 247 11.61 -6.30 -8.45
C LEU A 247 11.62 -6.46 -9.97
N THR A 248 11.38 -7.68 -10.47
CA THR A 248 11.37 -7.97 -11.90
C THR A 248 9.94 -8.05 -12.45
N PHE A 249 9.80 -7.91 -13.77
CA PHE A 249 8.51 -8.06 -14.43
C PHE A 249 8.46 -9.39 -15.18
N GLY A 250 7.43 -10.19 -14.93
CA GLY A 250 7.21 -11.43 -15.65
C GLY A 250 6.74 -11.22 -17.08
N ASN A 251 6.51 -12.33 -17.77
CA ASN A 251 5.97 -12.31 -19.14
C ASN A 251 4.60 -11.64 -19.16
N SER A 252 4.36 -10.85 -20.21
CA SER A 252 3.13 -10.07 -20.33
C SER A 252 1.94 -11.00 -20.60
N ILE A 253 0.89 -10.87 -19.79
CA ILE A 253 -0.34 -11.68 -19.83
C ILE A 253 -1.34 -11.02 -20.79
#